data_AF-A0A3N5N286-F1
#
_entry.id   AF-A0A3N5N286-F1
#
_cell.length_a   1.000
_cell.length_b   1.000
_cell.length_c   1.000
_cell.angle_alpha   90.00
_cell.angle_beta   90.00
_cell.angle_gamma   90.00
#
_symmetry.space_group_name_H-M   'P 1'
#
loop_
_entity.id
_entity.type
_entity.pdbx_description
1 polymer ?
#
loop_
_entity_poly.entity_id
_entity_poly.type
_entity_poly.pdbx_seq_one_letter_code
_entity_poly.pdbx_strand_id
1 'polypeptide(L)'
;AISLVNLVGVKRPEWKEQIPTSPTPLSSLRVAVQGVERPIAGLWLASPDGEALEPQALEFTLENGVLSFQVPSLAYWDLVVIKWSK
;
A
#
# COMPACT_ATOMS: atom_id res chain seq x y z
N ALA A 1 -9.20 3.87 -3.08
CA ALA A 1 -7.82 3.34 -3.18
C ALA A 1 -6.97 4.00 -2.10
N ILE A 2 -5.85 3.39 -1.73
CA ILE A 2 -4.92 3.86 -0.71
C ILE A 2 -3.53 3.90 -1.34
N SER A 3 -2.83 5.02 -1.19
CA SER A 3 -1.48 5.21 -1.69
C SER A 3 -0.49 5.05 -0.54
N LEU A 4 0.48 4.17 -0.69
CA LEU A 4 1.55 3.96 0.28
C LEU A 4 2.85 4.51 -0.31
N VAL A 5 3.32 5.66 0.17
CA VAL A 5 4.56 6.28 -0.30
C VAL A 5 5.63 6.12 0.78
N ASN A 6 6.74 5.48 0.43
CA ASN A 6 7.83 5.22 1.36
C ASN A 6 8.77 6.42 1.46
N LEU A 7 8.73 7.09 2.62
CA LEU A 7 9.69 8.14 2.97
C LEU A 7 10.63 7.72 4.10
N VAL A 8 10.60 6.45 4.51
CA VAL A 8 11.41 5.95 5.62
C VAL A 8 12.90 6.05 5.27
N GLY A 9 13.67 6.68 6.15
CA GLY A 9 15.11 6.88 5.95
C GLY A 9 15.48 8.02 4.99
N VAL A 10 14.51 8.67 4.34
CA VAL A 10 14.75 9.83 3.47
C VAL A 10 15.04 11.06 4.34
N LYS A 11 16.28 11.59 4.26
CA LYS A 11 16.72 12.71 5.11
C LYS A 11 16.20 14.08 4.66
N ARG A 12 15.92 14.24 3.37
CA ARG A 12 15.43 15.46 2.72
C ARG A 12 14.26 15.09 1.81
N PRO A 13 13.03 14.99 2.35
CA PRO A 13 11.87 14.52 1.58
C PRO A 13 11.28 15.60 0.67
N GLU A 14 11.85 16.80 0.64
CA GLU A 14 11.41 17.90 -0.22
C GLU A 14 11.60 17.54 -1.69
N TRP A 15 10.49 17.33 -2.39
CA TRP A 15 10.46 16.90 -3.79
C TRP A 15 11.14 17.88 -4.77
N LYS A 16 11.33 19.15 -4.37
CA LYS A 16 11.90 20.20 -5.22
C LYS A 16 13.41 20.02 -5.43
N GLU A 17 14.09 19.38 -4.48
CA GLU A 17 15.53 19.16 -4.53
C GLU A 17 15.83 17.69 -4.85
N GLN A 18 17.05 17.42 -5.29
CA GLN A 18 17.49 16.04 -5.52
C GLN A 18 17.46 15.27 -4.20
N ILE A 19 16.82 14.10 -4.22
CA ILE A 19 16.84 13.15 -3.11
C ILE A 19 17.97 12.14 -3.37
N PRO A 20 19.12 12.24 -2.67
CA PRO A 20 20.31 11.47 -3.01
C PRO A 20 20.27 10.03 -2.47
N THR A 21 19.32 9.71 -1.60
CA THR A 21 19.21 8.41 -0.92
C THR A 21 17.84 7.83 -1.14
N SER A 22 17.79 6.58 -1.61
CA SER A 22 16.55 5.82 -1.69
C SER A 22 15.93 5.61 -0.30
N PRO A 23 14.59 5.50 -0.21
CA PRO A 23 13.92 5.05 1.01
C PRO A 23 14.42 3.67 1.44
N THR A 24 14.34 3.39 2.75
CA THR A 24 14.60 2.06 3.29
C THR A 24 13.41 1.15 2.93
N PRO A 25 13.61 0.08 2.14
CA PRO A 25 12.53 -0.82 1.77
C PRO A 25 11.91 -1.49 3.00
N LEU A 26 10.61 -1.67 2.97
CA LEU A 26 9.85 -2.32 4.03
C LEU A 26 9.28 -3.64 3.48
N SER A 27 9.24 -4.67 4.32
CA SER A 27 8.68 -5.98 3.97
C SER A 27 7.59 -6.40 4.95
N SER A 28 6.63 -7.19 4.46
CA SER A 28 5.54 -7.77 5.28
C SER A 28 4.80 -6.72 6.12
N LEU A 29 4.47 -5.59 5.51
CA LEU A 29 3.77 -4.48 6.14
C LEU A 29 2.32 -4.87 6.42
N ARG A 30 1.94 -4.85 7.70
CA ARG A 30 0.53 -4.96 8.08
C ARG A 30 -0.13 -3.60 8.01
N VAL A 31 -1.20 -3.49 7.21
CA VAL A 31 -2.00 -2.28 7.08
C VAL A 31 -3.37 -2.51 7.69
N ALA A 32 -3.84 -1.55 8.48
CA ALA A 32 -5.18 -1.53 9.05
C ALA A 32 -5.87 -0.21 8.72
N VAL A 33 -7.05 -0.27 8.11
CA VAL A 33 -7.87 0.89 7.78
C VAL A 33 -9.16 0.83 8.59
N GLN A 34 -9.39 1.85 9.40
CA GLN A 34 -10.55 1.95 10.27
C GLN A 34 -11.72 2.68 9.57
N GLY A 35 -12.93 2.49 10.09
CA GLY A 35 -14.13 3.18 9.59
C GLY A 35 -14.63 2.65 8.26
N VAL A 36 -14.32 1.39 7.92
CA VAL A 36 -14.80 0.75 6.69
C VAL A 36 -16.21 0.20 6.92
N GLU A 37 -17.21 0.97 6.51
CA GLU A 37 -18.63 0.62 6.70
C GLU A 37 -19.21 -0.22 5.56
N ARG A 38 -18.52 -0.27 4.41
CA ARG A 38 -19.02 -0.94 3.20
C ARG A 38 -18.36 -2.31 3.01
N PRO A 39 -19.11 -3.34 2.59
CA PRO A 39 -18.54 -4.62 2.24
C PRO A 39 -17.55 -4.52 1.07
N ILE A 40 -16.50 -5.34 1.11
CA ILE A 40 -15.42 -5.37 0.12
C ILE A 40 -15.56 -6.64 -0.72
N ALA A 41 -15.55 -6.48 -2.04
CA ALA A 41 -15.57 -7.57 -3.02
C ALA A 41 -14.16 -8.03 -3.43
N GLY A 42 -13.13 -7.22 -3.17
CA GLY A 42 -11.74 -7.61 -3.34
C GLY A 42 -10.76 -6.48 -3.06
N LEU A 43 -9.50 -6.87 -2.92
CA LEU A 43 -8.37 -5.98 -2.67
C LEU A 43 -7.23 -6.35 -3.63
N TRP A 44 -6.61 -5.34 -4.25
CA TRP A 44 -5.47 -5.54 -5.14
C TRP A 44 -4.34 -4.59 -4.81
N LEU A 45 -3.11 -5.05 -4.97
CA LEU A 45 -1.89 -4.27 -4.92
C LEU A 45 -1.36 -4.06 -6.33
N ALA A 46 -1.12 -2.82 -6.72
CA ALA A 46 -0.38 -2.48 -7.93
C ALA A 46 0.87 -1.70 -7.53
N SER A 47 2.00 -2.03 -8.13
CA SER A 47 3.28 -1.37 -7.86
C SER A 47 4.05 -1.19 -9.17
N PRO A 48 4.64 0.00 -9.42
CA PRO A 48 5.62 0.18 -10.48
C PRO A 48 7.02 -0.33 -10.09
N ASP A 49 7.25 -0.64 -8.81
CA ASP A 49 8.58 -0.95 -8.28
C ASP A 49 8.96 -2.44 -8.45
N GLY A 50 7.96 -3.30 -8.64
CA GLY A 50 8.14 -4.74 -8.81
C GLY A 50 8.17 -5.18 -10.28
N GLU A 51 8.52 -6.45 -10.51
CA GLU A 51 8.53 -7.04 -11.86
C GLU A 51 7.11 -7.24 -12.43
N ALA A 52 6.12 -7.46 -11.56
CA ALA A 52 4.73 -7.64 -11.94
C ALA A 52 3.97 -6.32 -11.91
N LEU A 53 3.82 -5.68 -13.07
CA LEU A 53 3.06 -4.44 -13.23
C LEU A 53 1.53 -4.65 -13.16
N GLU A 54 1.07 -5.90 -13.25
CA GLU A 54 -0.34 -6.26 -13.12
C GLU A 54 -0.79 -6.25 -11.66
N PRO A 55 -2.01 -5.77 -11.35
CA PRO A 55 -2.53 -5.78 -9.98
C PRO A 55 -2.63 -7.20 -9.40
N GLN A 56 -1.99 -7.41 -8.25
CA GLN A 56 -1.98 -8.68 -7.53
C GLN A 56 -3.09 -8.70 -6.47
N ALA A 57 -3.90 -9.76 -6.42
CA ALA A 57 -4.93 -9.88 -5.40
C ALA A 57 -4.31 -10.02 -4.00
N LEU A 58 -4.91 -9.36 -3.02
CA LEU A 58 -4.52 -9.46 -1.62
C LEU A 58 -5.62 -10.14 -0.81
N GLU A 59 -5.19 -11.05 0.06
CA GLU A 59 -6.02 -11.54 1.15
C GLU A 59 -6.25 -10.41 2.17
N PHE A 60 -7.48 -10.32 2.68
CA PHE A 60 -7.86 -9.31 3.66
C PHE A 60 -8.91 -9.84 4.64
N THR A 61 -8.99 -9.22 5.80
CA THR A 61 -10.10 -9.38 6.74
C THR A 61 -10.82 -8.05 6.93
N LEU A 62 -12.13 -8.09 7.14
CA LEU A 62 -12.93 -6.93 7.50
C LEU A 62 -13.78 -7.29 8.73
N GLU A 63 -13.34 -6.83 9.90
CA GLU A 63 -13.98 -7.13 11.18
C GLU A 63 -14.22 -5.82 11.94
N ASN A 64 -15.45 -5.62 12.42
CA ASN A 64 -15.83 -4.44 13.21
C ASN A 64 -15.42 -3.09 12.56
N GLY A 65 -15.54 -3.00 11.23
CA GLY A 65 -15.18 -1.80 10.47
C GLY A 65 -13.67 -1.58 10.29
N VAL A 66 -12.84 -2.59 10.58
CA VAL A 66 -11.38 -2.55 10.37
C VAL A 66 -11.00 -3.50 9.24
N LEU A 67 -10.57 -2.93 8.12
CA LEU A 67 -9.94 -3.66 7.02
C LEU A 67 -8.47 -3.92 7.36
N SER A 68 -8.05 -5.18 7.40
CA SER A 68 -6.65 -5.58 7.65
C SER A 68 -6.11 -6.42 6.49
N PHE A 69 -4.87 -6.14 6.07
CA PHE A 69 -4.18 -6.89 5.01
C PHE A 69 -2.66 -6.75 5.14
N GLN A 70 -1.92 -7.54 4.36
CA GLN A 70 -0.46 -7.46 4.28
C GLN A 70 -0.01 -6.96 2.90
N VAL A 71 0.97 -6.07 2.91
CA VAL A 71 1.72 -5.64 1.72
C VAL A 71 3.08 -6.35 1.77
N PRO A 72 3.42 -7.18 0.76
CA PRO A 72 4.60 -8.05 0.80
C PRO A 72 5.90 -7.25 0.83
N SER A 73 5.97 -6.15 0.08
CA SER A 73 7.10 -5.25 0.01
C SER A 73 6.65 -3.86 -0.38
N LEU A 74 7.29 -2.83 0.16
CA LEU A 74 7.14 -1.45 -0.28
C LEU A 74 8.52 -0.82 -0.47
N ALA A 75 8.90 -0.55 -1.72
CA ALA A 75 10.16 0.10 -2.05
C ALA A 75 10.00 1.62 -2.08
N TYR A 76 9.21 2.16 -3.01
CA TYR A 76 8.94 3.59 -3.17
C TYR A 76 7.45 3.87 -3.08
N TRP A 77 6.63 3.21 -3.90
CA TRP A 77 5.21 3.50 -3.99
C TRP A 77 4.39 2.30 -4.39
N ASP A 78 3.39 1.98 -3.57
CA ASP A 78 2.35 1.02 -3.93
C ASP A 78 0.97 1.64 -3.87
N LEU A 79 0.09 1.15 -4.75
CA LEU A 79 -1.32 1.49 -4.78
C LEU A 79 -2.16 0.28 -4.37
N VAL A 80 -2.92 0.42 -3.28
CA VAL A 80 -3.92 -0.56 -2.86
C VAL A 80 -5.29 -0.14 -3.37
N VAL A 81 -5.88 -0.97 -4.23
CA VAL A 81 -7.20 -0.74 -4.82
C VAL A 81 -8.23 -1.61 -4.10
N ILE A 82 -9.27 -0.96 -3.57
CA ILE A 82 -10.41 -1.62 -2.94
C ILE A 82 -11.55 -1.64 -3.95
N LYS A 83 -12.07 -2.83 -4.26
CA LYS A 83 -13.35 -2.99 -4.97
C LYS A 83 -14.44 -3.22 -3.94
N TRP A 84 -15.36 -2.28 -3.85
CA TRP A 84 -16.53 -2.42 -2.99
C TRP A 84 -17.52 -3.43 -3.58
N SER A 85 -18.25 -4.13 -2.71
CA SER A 85 -19.42 -4.89 -3.14
C SER A 85 -20.47 -3.93 -3.72
N LYS A 86 -21.30 -4.46 -4.64
CA LYS A 86 -22.44 -3.73 -5.19
C LYS A 86 -23.49 -3.43 -4.14
#